data_AF-A0A290ZSI4-F1
#
_entry.id   AF-A0A290ZSI4-F1
#
_cell.length_a   1.000
_cell.length_b   1.000
_cell.length_c   1.000
_cell.angle_alpha   90.00
_cell.angle_beta   90.00
_cell.angle_gamma   90.00
#
_symmetry.space_group_name_H-M   'P 1'
#
loop_
_entity.id
_entity.type
_entity.pdbx_description
1 polymer ?
#
loop_
_entity_poly.entity_id
_entity_poly.type
_entity_poly.pdbx_seq_one_letter_code
_entity_poly.pdbx_strand_id
1 'polypeptide(L)'
;MILPRLALLAVPMLLLSACTTRPPAPPAASDAGGVLRNGQFEFTLASGEYHCELGVRLQIGREMRDQVNQRIQLAWNGRSYQLERDPSYSGLPRFEDVANGLVWIDLPWKGLLLDGRTQKPIANECRPA
;
A
#
# COMPACT_ATOMS: atom_id res chain seq x y z
N MET A 1 4.96 -50.95 -70.21
CA MET A 1 4.13 -49.74 -70.03
C MET A 1 4.39 -49.21 -68.64
N ILE A 2 4.95 -48.01 -68.57
CA ILE A 2 5.51 -47.36 -67.37
C ILE A 2 4.40 -46.52 -66.73
N LEU A 3 4.18 -46.64 -65.41
CA LEU A 3 3.23 -45.81 -64.65
C LEU A 3 3.96 -45.18 -63.44
N PRO A 4 3.70 -43.92 -63.09
CA PRO A 4 4.71 -43.03 -62.53
C PRO A 4 4.73 -43.05 -60.99
N ARG A 5 5.91 -42.76 -60.46
CA ARG A 5 6.18 -42.52 -59.03
C ARG A 5 5.55 -41.18 -58.63
N LEU A 6 4.47 -41.20 -57.84
CA LEU A 6 4.03 -40.03 -57.09
C LEU A 6 4.95 -39.85 -55.87
N ALA A 7 5.90 -38.92 -55.98
CA ALA A 7 6.64 -38.42 -54.84
C ALA A 7 5.74 -37.44 -54.07
N LEU A 8 5.19 -37.86 -52.93
CA LEU A 8 4.61 -36.95 -51.95
C LEU A 8 5.75 -36.19 -51.26
N LEU A 9 5.93 -34.92 -51.64
CA LEU A 9 6.77 -33.96 -50.94
C LEU A 9 6.08 -33.59 -49.62
N ALA A 10 6.55 -34.18 -48.51
CA ALA A 10 6.19 -33.74 -47.16
C ALA A 10 6.93 -32.44 -46.85
N VAL A 11 6.22 -31.32 -46.84
CA VAL A 11 6.73 -30.01 -46.40
C VAL A 11 6.60 -29.96 -44.87
N PRO A 12 7.70 -29.83 -44.10
CA PRO A 12 7.59 -29.62 -42.66
C PRO A 12 7.23 -28.15 -42.43
N MET A 13 6.03 -27.91 -41.91
CA MET A 13 5.58 -26.60 -41.45
C MET A 13 6.34 -26.28 -40.16
N LEU A 14 7.47 -25.56 -40.27
CA LEU A 14 8.17 -25.02 -39.10
C LEU A 14 7.27 -23.97 -38.42
N LEU A 15 6.65 -24.36 -37.31
CA LEU A 15 5.96 -23.45 -36.41
C LEU A 15 7.02 -22.60 -35.68
N LEU A 16 7.24 -21.36 -36.12
CA LEU A 16 7.96 -20.37 -35.33
C LEU A 16 7.08 -19.98 -34.14
N SER A 17 7.32 -20.61 -32.99
CA SER A 17 6.79 -20.19 -31.69
C SER A 17 7.44 -18.85 -31.32
N ALA A 18 6.75 -17.74 -31.59
CA ALA A 18 7.14 -16.43 -31.09
C ALA A 18 6.90 -16.37 -29.57
N CYS A 19 7.96 -16.48 -28.78
CA CYS A 19 7.91 -16.15 -27.36
C CYS A 19 7.67 -14.64 -27.22
N THR A 20 6.43 -14.24 -26.99
CA THR A 20 6.13 -12.87 -26.55
C THR A 20 6.59 -12.73 -25.10
N THR A 21 7.78 -12.18 -24.90
CA THR A 21 8.22 -11.74 -23.58
C THR A 21 7.45 -10.47 -23.23
N ARG A 22 6.43 -10.61 -22.38
CA ARG A 22 5.68 -9.48 -21.84
C ARG A 22 6.67 -8.60 -21.05
N PRO A 23 6.79 -7.30 -21.37
CA PRO A 23 7.58 -6.38 -20.55
C PRO A 23 7.08 -6.46 -19.11
N PRO A 24 7.99 -6.45 -18.10
CA PRO A 24 7.57 -6.36 -16.71
C PRO A 24 6.67 -5.12 -16.58
N ALA A 25 5.51 -5.31 -15.95
CA ALA A 25 4.59 -4.22 -15.69
C ALA A 25 5.36 -3.12 -14.95
N PRO A 26 5.20 -1.83 -15.33
CA PRO A 26 5.69 -0.76 -14.49
C PRO A 26 5.16 -0.98 -13.07
N PRO A 27 5.95 -0.71 -12.01
CA PRO A 27 5.41 -0.71 -10.66
C PRO A 27 4.16 0.17 -10.69
N ALA A 28 3.04 -0.37 -10.20
CA ALA A 28 1.80 0.38 -10.10
C ALA A 28 2.16 1.71 -9.43
N ALA A 29 2.01 2.81 -10.17
CA ALA A 29 2.08 4.12 -9.58
C ALA A 29 1.06 4.08 -8.44
N SER A 30 1.53 4.14 -7.20
CA SER A 30 0.68 4.29 -6.04
C SER A 30 -0.21 5.48 -6.35
N ASP A 31 -1.52 5.27 -6.48
CA ASP A 31 -2.47 6.36 -6.70
C ASP A 31 -2.19 7.40 -5.63
N ALA A 32 -1.61 8.52 -6.07
CA ALA A 32 -1.05 9.54 -5.21
C ALA A 32 -2.19 10.40 -4.69
N GLY A 33 -2.93 9.81 -3.75
CA GLY A 33 -3.89 10.38 -2.82
C GLY A 33 -4.97 11.35 -3.31
N GLY A 34 -6.17 11.19 -2.78
CA GLY A 34 -7.23 12.18 -2.92
C GLY A 34 -7.00 13.38 -1.99
N VAL A 35 -7.67 14.50 -2.26
CA VAL A 35 -7.81 15.61 -1.30
C VAL A 35 -9.28 15.67 -0.88
N LEU A 36 -9.51 15.56 0.42
CA LEU A 36 -10.83 15.68 1.05
C LEU A 36 -11.27 17.15 1.06
N ARG A 37 -12.58 17.39 1.24
CA ARG A 37 -13.16 18.75 1.24
C ARG A 37 -12.57 19.69 2.30
N ASN A 38 -12.07 19.14 3.40
CA ASN A 38 -11.39 19.88 4.47
C ASN A 38 -9.91 20.19 4.16
N GLY A 39 -9.42 19.86 2.95
CA GLY A 39 -8.04 20.07 2.55
C GLY A 39 -7.05 19.04 3.11
N GLN A 40 -7.53 17.95 3.70
CA GLN A 40 -6.68 16.84 4.11
C GLN A 40 -6.47 15.88 2.93
N PHE A 41 -5.26 15.35 2.78
CA PHE A 41 -4.99 14.27 1.84
C PHE A 41 -5.65 12.97 2.34
N GLU A 42 -5.79 12.03 1.41
CA GLU A 42 -6.15 10.64 1.66
C GLU A 42 -5.14 9.77 0.94
N PHE A 43 -4.44 8.88 1.65
CA PHE A 43 -3.47 7.97 1.04
C PHE A 43 -3.94 6.52 1.17
N THR A 44 -3.74 5.73 0.11
CA THR A 44 -4.12 4.31 0.09
C THR A 44 -3.01 3.43 0.67
N LEU A 45 -2.74 3.55 1.96
CA LEU A 45 -1.77 2.71 2.67
C LEU A 45 -2.41 1.39 3.13
N ALA A 46 -1.70 0.28 2.98
CA ALA A 46 -2.21 -1.05 3.32
C ALA A 46 -2.31 -1.29 4.83
N SER A 47 -3.39 -1.92 5.30
CA SER A 47 -3.41 -2.54 6.64
C SER A 47 -2.40 -3.69 6.69
N GLY A 48 -1.81 -3.97 7.85
CA GLY A 48 -0.79 -5.01 8.00
C GLY A 48 0.26 -4.73 9.07
N GLU A 49 1.31 -5.55 9.08
CA GLU A 49 2.52 -5.28 9.86
C GLU A 49 3.29 -4.13 9.20
N TYR A 50 3.83 -3.24 10.02
CA TYR A 50 4.69 -2.15 9.60
C TYR A 50 6.03 -2.28 10.29
N HIS A 51 7.09 -2.13 9.52
CA HIS A 51 8.47 -2.05 10.00
C HIS A 51 8.91 -0.60 9.99
N CYS A 52 9.30 -0.12 11.16
CA CYS A 52 9.78 1.24 11.38
C CYS A 52 11.30 1.25 11.53
N GLU A 53 11.87 2.45 11.59
CA GLU A 53 13.27 2.58 11.99
C GLU A 53 13.52 2.05 13.41
N LEU A 54 14.80 1.81 13.74
CA LEU A 54 15.24 1.32 15.05
C LEU A 54 14.60 -0.02 15.48
N GLY A 55 14.05 -0.78 14.52
CA GLY A 55 13.49 -2.12 14.76
C GLY A 55 12.11 -2.11 15.41
N VAL A 56 11.43 -0.95 15.48
CA VAL A 56 10.06 -0.89 15.98
C VAL A 56 9.11 -1.56 14.99
N ARG A 57 8.17 -2.36 15.53
CA ARG A 57 7.12 -3.04 14.78
C ARG A 57 5.76 -2.69 15.33
N LEU A 58 4.80 -2.54 14.43
CA LEU A 58 3.42 -2.23 14.78
C LEU A 58 2.46 -2.87 13.76
N GLN A 59 1.23 -3.10 14.19
CA GLN A 59 0.16 -3.57 13.32
C GLN A 59 -0.84 -2.44 13.09
N ILE A 60 -1.22 -2.20 11.84
CA ILE A 60 -2.24 -1.22 11.46
C ILE A 60 -3.44 -1.93 10.84
N GLY A 61 -4.62 -1.69 11.38
CA GLY A 61 -5.91 -1.93 10.73
C GLY A 61 -6.57 -0.61 10.35
N ARG A 62 -7.01 -0.46 9.09
CA ARG A 62 -7.73 0.74 8.62
C ARG A 62 -9.21 0.44 8.43
N GLU A 63 -10.06 1.33 8.92
CA GLU A 63 -11.51 1.28 8.75
C GLU A 63 -11.93 2.30 7.69
N MET A 64 -12.17 1.81 6.48
CA MET A 64 -12.54 2.64 5.33
C MET A 64 -14.05 2.88 5.29
N ARG A 65 -14.45 4.14 5.06
CA ARG A 65 -15.82 4.51 4.68
C ARG A 65 -15.74 5.50 3.52
N ASP A 66 -16.52 5.25 2.47
CA ASP A 66 -16.56 6.09 1.27
C ASP A 66 -15.16 6.34 0.65
N GLN A 67 -14.32 5.31 0.62
CA GLN A 67 -12.92 5.36 0.17
C GLN A 67 -12.00 6.27 1.01
N VAL A 68 -12.42 6.63 2.22
CA VAL A 68 -11.64 7.44 3.16
C VAL A 68 -11.40 6.64 4.43
N ASN A 69 -10.15 6.55 4.86
CA ASN A 69 -9.82 5.92 6.13
C ASN A 69 -10.31 6.79 7.29
N GLN A 70 -11.32 6.32 8.05
CA GLN A 70 -11.90 7.09 9.15
C GLN A 70 -11.20 6.82 10.49
N ARG A 71 -10.57 5.64 10.62
CA ARG A 71 -10.04 5.17 11.89
C ARG A 71 -8.95 4.14 11.69
N ILE A 72 -7.98 4.17 12.59
CA ILE A 72 -6.90 3.21 12.67
C ILE A 72 -7.02 2.40 13.96
N GLN A 73 -6.98 1.08 13.83
CA GLN A 73 -6.65 0.17 14.93
C GLN A 73 -5.14 -0.07 14.93
N LEU A 74 -4.46 0.40 15.97
CA LEU A 74 -3.01 0.29 16.13
C LEU A 74 -2.71 -0.75 17.21
N ALA A 75 -1.95 -1.80 16.89
CA ALA A 75 -1.35 -2.67 17.90
C ALA A 75 0.16 -2.37 18.02
N TRP A 76 0.57 -1.96 19.22
CA TRP A 76 1.95 -1.59 19.52
C TRP A 76 2.23 -1.75 21.02
N ASN A 77 3.44 -2.20 21.35
CA ASN A 77 3.90 -2.39 22.73
C ASN A 77 2.95 -3.24 23.60
N GLY A 78 2.44 -4.34 23.02
CA GLY A 78 1.54 -5.28 23.71
C GLY A 78 0.12 -4.77 23.96
N ARG A 79 -0.27 -3.62 23.39
CA ARG A 79 -1.59 -3.01 23.55
C ARG A 79 -2.21 -2.68 22.20
N SER A 80 -3.54 -2.54 22.19
CA SER A 80 -4.31 -2.08 21.04
C SER A 80 -4.94 -0.72 21.34
N TYR A 81 -4.90 0.15 20.35
CA TYR A 81 -5.38 1.54 20.42
C TYR A 81 -6.29 1.82 19.25
N GLN A 82 -7.26 2.70 19.46
CA GLN A 82 -8.20 3.12 18.45
C GLN A 82 -8.00 4.62 18.20
N LEU A 83 -7.49 4.94 17.02
CA LEU A 83 -7.18 6.31 16.63
C LEU A 83 -8.24 6.79 15.62
N GLU A 84 -9.00 7.82 15.97
CA GLU A 84 -9.99 8.43 15.09
C GLU A 84 -9.32 9.47 14.20
N ARG A 85 -9.74 9.59 12.93
CA ARG A 85 -9.29 10.68 12.07
C ARG A 85 -9.68 12.02 12.71
N ASP A 86 -8.74 12.96 12.77
CA ASP A 86 -9.03 14.35 13.10
C ASP A 86 -9.44 15.11 11.81
N PRO A 87 -10.73 15.47 11.65
CA PRO A 87 -11.22 16.18 10.48
C PRO A 87 -10.87 17.68 10.50
N SER A 88 -10.46 18.22 11.66
CA SER A 88 -10.12 19.64 11.80
C SER A 88 -8.68 19.94 11.35
N TYR A 89 -7.85 18.90 11.22
CA TYR A 89 -6.48 19.01 10.74
C TYR A 89 -6.40 19.01 9.20
N SER A 90 -5.74 20.01 8.62
CA SER A 90 -5.47 20.09 7.17
C SER A 90 -4.12 19.47 6.80
N GLY A 91 -3.95 19.06 5.54
CA GLY A 91 -2.69 18.47 5.08
C GLY A 91 -2.68 16.95 5.23
N LEU A 92 -1.69 16.38 5.92
CA LEU A 92 -1.57 14.91 5.99
C LEU A 92 -2.74 14.28 6.78
N PRO A 93 -3.19 13.07 6.43
CA PRO A 93 -4.14 12.30 7.24
C PRO A 93 -3.58 12.14 8.65
N ARG A 94 -4.35 12.61 9.64
CA ARG A 94 -3.99 12.57 11.06
C ARG A 94 -5.06 11.80 11.82
N PHE A 95 -4.63 10.89 12.68
CA PHE A 95 -5.49 10.08 13.52
C PHE A 95 -5.02 10.15 14.97
N GLU A 96 -5.94 10.24 15.92
CA GLU A 96 -5.61 10.43 17.33
C GLU A 96 -6.37 9.47 18.25
N ASP A 97 -5.66 8.98 19.26
CA ASP A 97 -6.23 8.44 20.49
C ASP A 97 -5.86 9.41 21.61
N VAL A 98 -6.74 10.38 21.86
CA VAL A 98 -6.51 11.46 22.83
C VAL A 98 -6.37 10.90 24.25
N ALA A 99 -7.11 9.83 24.57
CA ALA A 99 -7.09 9.22 25.90
C ALA A 99 -5.73 8.57 26.21
N ASN A 100 -5.14 7.89 25.23
CA ASN A 100 -3.81 7.28 25.37
C ASN A 100 -2.66 8.22 24.93
N GLY A 101 -2.97 9.39 24.39
CA GLY A 101 -1.97 10.37 23.95
C GLY A 101 -1.16 9.86 22.77
N LEU A 102 -1.81 9.26 21.77
CA LEU A 102 -1.16 8.76 20.55
C LEU A 102 -1.68 9.47 19.32
N VAL A 103 -0.76 9.73 18.38
CA VAL A 103 -1.09 10.33 17.10
C VAL A 103 -0.41 9.54 16.00
N TRP A 104 -1.18 9.14 15.00
CA TRP A 104 -0.68 8.54 13.77
C TRP A 104 -0.86 9.51 12.61
N ILE A 105 0.19 9.67 11.80
CA ILE A 105 0.16 10.48 10.58
C ILE A 105 0.52 9.59 9.40
N ASP A 106 -0.36 9.52 8.41
CA ASP A 106 -0.05 8.88 7.14
C ASP A 106 0.76 9.86 6.26
N LEU A 107 1.85 9.36 5.69
CA LEU A 107 2.64 9.99 4.63
C LEU A 107 2.44 9.19 3.33
N PRO A 108 2.82 9.70 2.15
CA PRO A 108 2.46 9.06 0.89
C PRO A 108 2.86 7.58 0.72
N TRP A 109 3.90 7.10 1.43
CA TRP A 109 4.36 5.70 1.38
C TRP A 109 4.82 5.14 2.74
N LYS A 110 4.53 5.83 3.84
CA LYS A 110 4.94 5.44 5.20
C LYS A 110 4.01 6.06 6.24
N GLY A 111 4.16 5.67 7.49
CA GLY A 111 3.51 6.30 8.62
C GLY A 111 4.49 6.76 9.69
N LEU A 112 3.95 7.50 10.64
CA LEU A 112 4.66 8.08 11.78
C LEU A 112 3.76 8.02 13.01
N LEU A 113 4.26 7.41 14.09
CA LEU A 113 3.62 7.41 15.40
C LEU A 113 4.28 8.47 16.29
N LEU A 114 3.48 9.37 16.84
CA LEU A 114 3.90 10.43 17.75
C LEU A 114 3.26 10.29 19.12
N ASP A 115 3.95 10.83 20.11
CA ASP A 115 3.36 11.15 21.41
C ASP A 115 2.45 12.37 21.23
N GLY A 116 1.17 12.22 21.55
CA GLY A 116 0.15 13.24 21.33
C GLY A 116 0.31 14.49 22.22
N ARG A 117 1.03 14.40 23.33
CA ARG A 117 1.23 15.54 24.25
C ARG A 117 2.44 16.38 23.86
N THR A 118 3.51 15.72 23.45
CA THR A 118 4.80 16.35 23.15
C THR A 118 5.06 16.50 21.65
N GLN A 119 4.25 15.84 20.80
CA GLN A 119 4.45 15.71 19.35
C GLN A 119 5.80 15.10 18.96
N LYS A 120 6.50 14.42 19.90
CA LYS A 120 7.77 13.76 19.62
C LYS A 120 7.55 12.41 18.95
N PRO A 121 8.43 12.00 18.02
CA PRO A 121 8.36 10.68 17.43
C PRO A 121 8.52 9.54 18.43
N ILE A 122 7.60 8.58 18.36
CA ILE A 122 7.68 7.28 19.02
C ILE A 122 8.22 6.24 18.03
N ALA A 123 7.75 6.28 16.79
CA ALA A 123 8.23 5.42 15.71
C ALA A 123 8.18 6.17 14.36
N ASN A 124 9.33 6.37 13.71
CA ASN A 124 9.39 6.98 12.38
C ASN A 124 9.57 5.94 11.27
N GLU A 125 9.43 6.41 10.03
CA GLU A 125 9.78 5.65 8.83
C GLU A 125 9.05 4.30 8.71
N CYS A 126 7.84 4.21 9.27
CA CYS A 126 7.08 2.96 9.31
C CYS A 126 6.51 2.62 7.94
N ARG A 127 6.97 1.53 7.34
CA ARG A 127 6.49 1.06 6.03
C ARG A 127 5.77 -0.27 6.17
N PRO A 128 4.74 -0.56 5.35
CA PRO A 128 4.19 -1.91 5.25
C PRO A 128 5.32 -2.92 4.99
N ALA A 129 5.27 -4.05 5.70
CA ALA A 129 6.24 -5.15 5.56
C ALA A 129 6.14 -5.88 4.21
#